data_AF-A0A7T8HHK5-F1
#
_entry.id   AF-A0A7T8HHK5-F1
#
_cell.length_a   1.000
_cell.length_b   1.000
_cell.length_c   1.000
_cell.angle_alpha   90.00
_cell.angle_beta   90.00
_cell.angle_gamma   90.00
#
_symmetry.space_group_name_H-M   'P 1'
#
loop_
_entity.id
_entity.type
_entity.pdbx_description
1 polymer ?
#
loop_
_entity_poly.entity_id
_entity_poly.type
_entity_poly.pdbx_seq_one_letter_code
_entity_poly.pdbx_strand_id
1 'polypeptide(L)'
;IQTKYSDWKEFLVKRLTGARTLPSNFYCKVTESVSSNFRPGMKLEVVDKMRICQVRVASIKEVIGRRLHLEYDEVEHDDRSFWCHEESPLIHPIGWALRVGHQIVASKQYYDRCAMENYEPEDCTSDLFPEYRLPPGNFNVGMKLEAVDPINLATICVATVMKVLRFGYIMIR
;
A
#
# COMPACT_ATOMS: atom_id res chain seq x y z
N ILE A 1 21.14 -20.34 -40.28
CA ILE A 1 20.44 -21.28 -39.38
C ILE A 1 19.29 -21.97 -40.10
N GLN A 2 18.43 -21.23 -40.81
CA GLN A 2 17.25 -21.77 -41.50
C GLN A 2 17.53 -22.90 -42.52
N THR A 3 18.70 -22.91 -43.16
CA THR A 3 19.11 -23.92 -44.16
C THR A 3 19.76 -25.18 -43.58
N LYS A 4 19.87 -25.28 -42.24
CA LYS A 4 20.65 -26.34 -41.58
C LYS A 4 19.95 -27.71 -41.59
N TYR A 5 18.63 -27.71 -41.75
CA TYR A 5 17.80 -28.90 -41.88
C TYR A 5 16.75 -28.66 -42.96
N SER A 6 16.53 -29.65 -43.83
CA SER A 6 15.48 -29.61 -44.86
C SER A 6 14.08 -29.81 -44.25
N ASP A 7 13.99 -30.56 -43.16
CA ASP A 7 12.81 -30.69 -42.30
C ASP A 7 13.26 -30.58 -40.83
N TRP A 8 12.65 -29.66 -40.08
CA TRP A 8 12.98 -29.42 -38.67
C TRP A 8 12.28 -30.38 -37.70
N LYS A 9 11.36 -31.23 -38.18
CA LYS A 9 10.56 -32.13 -37.34
C LYS A 9 11.41 -33.01 -36.43
N GLU A 10 12.34 -33.79 -36.98
CA GLU A 10 13.18 -34.70 -36.18
C GLU A 10 14.06 -33.93 -35.18
N PHE A 11 14.60 -32.79 -35.61
CA PHE A 11 15.40 -31.92 -34.75
C PHE A 11 14.58 -31.41 -33.56
N LEU A 12 13.36 -30.93 -33.79
CA LEU A 12 12.49 -30.39 -32.75
C LEU A 12 12.00 -31.48 -31.79
N VAL A 13 11.59 -32.65 -32.30
CA VAL A 13 11.19 -33.79 -31.45
C VAL A 13 12.33 -34.18 -30.52
N LYS A 14 13.54 -34.37 -31.06
CA LYS A 14 14.72 -34.72 -30.25
C LYS A 14 15.04 -33.68 -29.18
N ARG A 15 14.78 -32.40 -29.44
CA ARG A 15 15.10 -31.29 -28.54
C ARG A 15 14.02 -30.97 -27.51
N LEU A 16 12.75 -31.16 -27.86
CA LEU A 16 11.62 -30.69 -27.07
C LEU A 16 10.91 -31.81 -26.30
N THR A 17 11.08 -33.08 -26.68
CA THR A 17 10.51 -34.20 -25.91
C THR A 17 11.11 -34.24 -24.49
N GLY A 18 10.24 -34.12 -23.48
CA GLY A 18 10.65 -34.08 -22.06
C GLY A 18 11.25 -32.74 -21.62
N ALA A 19 11.35 -31.74 -22.51
CA ALA A 19 11.78 -30.40 -22.13
C ALA A 19 10.70 -29.71 -21.29
N ARG A 20 11.11 -28.91 -20.30
CA ARG A 20 10.20 -28.07 -19.52
C ARG A 20 9.75 -26.87 -20.37
N THR A 21 8.50 -26.50 -20.23
CA THR A 21 7.91 -25.31 -20.87
C THR A 21 6.97 -24.61 -19.89
N LEU A 22 6.45 -23.45 -20.28
CA LEU A 22 5.49 -22.70 -19.48
C LEU A 22 4.20 -23.52 -19.28
N PRO A 23 3.60 -23.49 -18.07
CA PRO A 23 2.24 -23.96 -17.87
C PRO A 23 1.26 -23.25 -18.82
N SER A 24 0.21 -23.94 -19.24
CA SER A 24 -0.81 -23.36 -20.13
C SER A 24 -1.52 -22.14 -19.53
N ASN A 25 -1.56 -22.03 -18.20
CA ASN A 25 -2.15 -20.91 -17.46
C ASN A 25 -1.13 -19.85 -17.01
N PHE A 26 0.12 -19.90 -17.48
CA PHE A 26 1.16 -18.94 -17.07
C PHE A 26 0.73 -17.48 -17.29
N TYR A 27 0.23 -17.15 -18.50
CA TYR A 27 -0.20 -15.79 -18.82
C TYR A 27 -1.43 -15.34 -18.02
N CYS A 28 -2.36 -16.24 -17.70
CA CYS A 28 -3.49 -15.94 -16.81
C CYS A 28 -2.97 -15.51 -15.43
N LYS A 29 -2.00 -16.23 -14.87
CA LYS A 29 -1.39 -15.90 -13.58
C LYS A 29 -0.62 -14.59 -13.61
N VAL A 30 0.06 -14.29 -14.71
CA VAL A 30 0.72 -12.98 -14.91
C VAL A 30 -0.31 -11.85 -14.92
N THR A 31 -1.40 -11.98 -15.70
CA THR A 31 -2.45 -10.96 -15.76
C THR A 31 -3.14 -10.75 -14.42
N GLU A 32 -3.44 -11.83 -13.69
CA GLU A 32 -4.00 -11.75 -12.33
C GLU A 32 -3.06 -10.99 -11.39
N SER A 33 -1.73 -11.25 -11.46
CA SER A 33 -0.74 -10.66 -10.54
C SER A 33 -0.52 -9.15 -10.70
N VAL A 34 -0.89 -8.57 -11.85
CA VAL A 34 -0.74 -7.14 -12.12
C VAL A 34 -2.04 -6.36 -11.93
N SER A 35 -3.16 -7.08 -11.69
CA SER A 35 -4.44 -6.45 -11.41
C SER A 35 -4.46 -5.84 -10.01
N SER A 36 -5.08 -4.67 -9.89
CA SER A 36 -5.32 -3.99 -8.62
C SER A 36 -6.79 -4.09 -8.26
N ASN A 37 -7.13 -4.13 -6.98
CA ASN A 37 -8.52 -3.98 -6.52
C ASN A 37 -8.92 -2.51 -6.33
N PHE A 38 -7.93 -1.60 -6.32
CA PHE A 38 -8.17 -0.17 -6.24
C PHE A 38 -8.56 0.41 -7.60
N ARG A 39 -9.29 1.52 -7.59
CA ARG A 39 -9.76 2.21 -8.79
C ARG A 39 -9.61 3.72 -8.63
N PRO A 40 -9.38 4.48 -9.72
CA PRO A 40 -9.50 5.93 -9.69
C PRO A 40 -10.86 6.37 -9.13
N GLY A 41 -10.85 7.42 -8.31
CA GLY A 41 -12.02 7.95 -7.61
C GLY A 41 -12.18 7.45 -6.18
N MET A 42 -11.62 6.29 -5.83
CA MET A 42 -11.68 5.77 -4.47
C MET A 42 -10.91 6.65 -3.47
N LYS A 43 -11.32 6.63 -2.21
CA LYS A 43 -10.77 7.46 -1.12
C LYS A 43 -10.19 6.61 0.00
N LEU A 44 -9.06 7.05 0.55
CA LEU A 44 -8.37 6.39 1.65
C LEU A 44 -7.71 7.38 2.60
N GLU A 45 -7.31 6.92 3.78
CA GLU A 45 -6.49 7.69 4.71
C GLU A 45 -5.00 7.41 4.46
N VAL A 46 -4.17 8.44 4.44
CA VAL A 46 -2.74 8.28 4.17
C VAL A 46 -1.88 9.28 4.93
N VAL A 47 -0.68 8.87 5.30
CA VAL A 47 0.33 9.73 5.95
C VAL A 47 0.57 11.01 5.13
N ASP A 48 0.53 12.15 5.83
CA ASP A 48 0.83 13.46 5.25
C ASP A 48 2.36 13.58 5.06
N LYS A 49 2.83 13.64 3.81
CA LYS A 49 4.27 13.74 3.50
C LYS A 49 4.91 15.01 4.05
N MET A 50 4.14 16.07 4.26
CA MET A 50 4.61 17.32 4.86
C MET A 50 4.61 17.27 6.38
N ARG A 51 3.80 16.37 6.98
CA ARG A 51 3.64 16.20 8.42
C ARG A 51 3.38 14.73 8.77
N ILE A 52 4.43 13.93 8.83
CA ILE A 52 4.35 12.47 9.00
C ILE A 52 3.71 11.99 10.32
N CYS A 53 3.46 12.89 11.27
CA CYS A 53 2.79 12.58 12.54
C CYS A 53 1.24 12.54 12.43
N GLN A 54 0.69 12.78 11.25
CA GLN A 54 -0.75 12.79 10.98
C GLN A 54 -1.06 12.13 9.64
N VAL A 55 -2.32 11.73 9.46
CA VAL A 55 -2.86 11.29 8.18
C VAL A 55 -3.85 12.32 7.62
N ARG A 56 -4.17 12.17 6.33
CA ARG A 56 -5.20 12.93 5.60
C ARG A 56 -6.00 12.00 4.70
N VAL A 57 -7.18 12.46 4.29
CA VAL A 57 -7.93 11.80 3.23
C VAL A 57 -7.29 12.14 1.88
N ALA A 58 -7.16 11.14 1.02
CA ALA A 58 -6.68 11.30 -0.35
C ALA A 58 -7.53 10.48 -1.32
N SER A 59 -7.67 11.00 -2.54
CA SER A 59 -8.36 10.35 -3.64
C SER A 59 -7.37 9.70 -4.59
N ILE A 60 -7.69 8.51 -5.10
CA ILE A 60 -6.89 7.80 -6.12
C ILE A 60 -7.16 8.46 -7.48
N LYS A 61 -6.11 8.99 -8.12
CA LYS A 61 -6.19 9.58 -9.46
C LYS A 61 -5.88 8.59 -10.56
N GLU A 62 -4.89 7.75 -10.32
CA GLU A 62 -4.39 6.81 -11.30
C GLU A 62 -3.87 5.54 -10.62
N VAL A 63 -3.97 4.41 -11.31
CA VAL A 63 -3.41 3.12 -10.89
C VAL A 63 -2.54 2.57 -12.02
N ILE A 64 -1.23 2.47 -11.80
CA ILE A 64 -0.27 1.91 -12.75
C ILE A 64 0.49 0.76 -12.09
N GLY A 65 0.27 -0.47 -12.55
CA GLY A 65 0.98 -1.64 -12.05
C GLY A 65 0.93 -1.75 -10.52
N ARG A 66 -0.27 -1.62 -9.94
CA ARG A 66 -0.54 -1.64 -8.49
C ARG A 66 0.07 -0.48 -7.69
N ARG A 67 0.64 0.52 -8.38
CA ARG A 67 1.02 1.81 -7.78
C ARG A 67 -0.14 2.79 -7.90
N LEU A 68 -0.47 3.45 -6.80
CA LEU A 68 -1.54 4.42 -6.67
C LEU A 68 -0.95 5.82 -6.73
N HIS A 69 -1.49 6.66 -7.60
CA HIS A 69 -1.27 8.11 -7.56
C HIS A 69 -2.34 8.73 -6.66
N LEU A 70 -1.92 9.22 -5.50
CA LEU A 70 -2.80 9.76 -4.48
C LEU A 70 -2.71 11.27 -4.47
N GLU A 71 -3.85 11.95 -4.44
CA GLU A 71 -3.95 13.40 -4.26
C GLU A 71 -4.71 13.70 -2.97
N TYR A 72 -4.15 14.55 -2.11
CA TYR A 72 -4.82 14.97 -0.88
C TYR A 72 -6.09 15.78 -1.18
N ASP A 73 -7.17 15.48 -0.46
CA ASP A 73 -8.39 16.28 -0.53
C ASP A 73 -8.18 17.67 0.10
N GLU A 74 -8.83 18.70 -0.45
CA GLU A 74 -8.94 20.05 0.14
C GLU A 74 -7.61 20.78 0.43
N VAL A 75 -6.61 20.70 -0.47
CA VAL A 75 -5.34 21.45 -0.35
C VAL A 75 -5.12 22.36 -1.57
N GLU A 76 -4.67 23.60 -1.37
CA GLU A 76 -4.48 24.63 -2.43
C GLU A 76 -3.04 24.73 -3.01
N HIS A 77 -2.08 23.91 -2.58
CA HIS A 77 -0.65 24.02 -2.97
C HIS A 77 -0.21 23.06 -4.08
N ASP A 78 0.77 23.36 -4.93
CA ASP A 78 1.13 22.50 -6.09
C ASP A 78 1.66 21.09 -5.78
N ASP A 79 2.14 20.83 -4.56
CA ASP A 79 2.72 19.52 -4.18
C ASP A 79 1.74 18.58 -3.45
N ARG A 80 0.54 18.36 -4.03
CA ARG A 80 -0.60 17.64 -3.39
C ARG A 80 -0.58 16.13 -3.52
N SER A 81 0.31 15.60 -4.35
CA SER A 81 0.24 14.20 -4.74
C SER A 81 1.54 13.46 -4.56
N PHE A 82 1.45 12.14 -4.48
CA PHE A 82 2.59 11.24 -4.44
C PHE A 82 2.16 9.85 -4.90
N TRP A 83 3.15 9.00 -5.15
CA TRP A 83 2.96 7.61 -5.56
C TRP A 83 3.29 6.66 -4.42
N CYS A 84 2.47 5.64 -4.22
CA CYS A 84 2.79 4.50 -3.36
C CYS A 84 2.25 3.20 -3.96
N HIS A 85 2.69 2.05 -3.44
CA HIS A 85 2.10 0.76 -3.82
C HIS A 85 0.80 0.53 -3.03
N GLU A 86 -0.16 -0.23 -3.57
CA GLU A 86 -1.41 -0.57 -2.88
C GLU A 86 -1.23 -1.41 -1.60
N GLU A 87 -0.04 -1.97 -1.40
CA GLU A 87 0.34 -2.68 -0.16
C GLU A 87 1.24 -1.80 0.74
N SER A 88 1.31 -0.49 0.48
CA SER A 88 2.11 0.42 1.29
C SER A 88 1.58 0.46 2.73
N PRO A 89 2.45 0.43 3.76
CA PRO A 89 2.04 0.57 5.15
C PRO A 89 1.58 1.98 5.50
N LEU A 90 1.69 2.93 4.58
CA LEU A 90 1.32 4.34 4.79
C LEU A 90 -0.14 4.63 4.43
N ILE A 91 -0.82 3.73 3.72
CA ILE A 91 -2.22 3.88 3.32
C ILE A 91 -3.12 3.00 4.18
N HIS A 92 -4.30 3.50 4.48
CA HIS A 92 -5.24 2.91 5.41
C HIS A 92 -6.69 3.11 4.95
N PRO A 93 -7.62 2.22 5.35
CA PRO A 93 -9.03 2.38 5.03
C PRO A 93 -9.63 3.62 5.71
N ILE A 94 -10.74 4.10 5.16
CA ILE A 94 -11.51 5.20 5.77
C ILE A 94 -11.94 4.84 7.20
N GLY A 95 -11.75 5.77 8.14
CA GLY A 95 -12.03 5.57 9.56
C GLY A 95 -10.90 4.91 10.35
N TRP A 96 -9.77 4.55 9.72
CA TRP A 96 -8.64 3.91 10.40
C TRP A 96 -8.05 4.78 11.51
N ALA A 97 -7.84 6.08 11.27
CA ALA A 97 -7.22 6.97 12.24
C ALA A 97 -8.08 7.11 13.49
N LEU A 98 -9.41 7.22 13.33
CA LEU A 98 -10.36 7.19 14.44
C LEU A 98 -10.25 5.88 15.21
N ARG A 99 -10.27 4.73 14.51
CA ARG A 99 -10.20 3.40 15.12
C ARG A 99 -8.88 3.17 15.87
N VAL A 100 -7.74 3.55 15.32
CA VAL A 100 -6.42 3.35 15.94
C VAL A 100 -6.11 4.41 16.99
N GLY A 101 -6.69 5.61 16.88
CA GLY A 101 -6.36 6.77 17.68
C GLY A 101 -5.19 7.58 17.09
N HIS A 102 -4.97 7.49 15.78
CA HIS A 102 -3.99 8.29 15.07
C HIS A 102 -4.55 9.69 14.75
N GLN A 103 -3.68 10.70 14.68
CA GLN A 103 -4.10 12.04 14.32
C GLN A 103 -4.48 12.11 12.84
N ILE A 104 -5.61 12.77 12.54
CA ILE A 104 -6.09 13.03 11.17
C ILE A 104 -6.44 14.51 11.02
N VAL A 105 -6.18 15.05 9.83
CA VAL A 105 -6.69 16.37 9.42
C VAL A 105 -7.84 16.14 8.45
N ALA A 106 -9.05 16.37 8.95
CA ALA A 106 -10.30 16.24 8.19
C ALA A 106 -11.38 17.16 8.78
N SER A 107 -12.46 17.38 8.02
CA SER A 107 -13.61 18.15 8.47
C SER A 107 -14.35 17.43 9.61
N LYS A 108 -15.11 18.18 10.42
CA LYS A 108 -15.97 17.59 11.45
C LYS A 108 -17.00 16.62 10.84
N GLN A 109 -17.52 16.96 9.66
CA GLN A 109 -18.48 16.13 8.93
C GLN A 109 -17.89 14.75 8.60
N TYR A 110 -16.64 14.70 8.13
CA TYR A 110 -15.93 13.44 7.88
C TYR A 110 -15.76 12.62 9.18
N TYR A 111 -15.37 13.28 10.26
CA TYR A 111 -15.18 12.62 11.55
C TYR A 111 -16.50 11.99 12.06
N ASP A 112 -17.59 12.76 12.04
CA ASP A 112 -18.91 12.29 12.45
C ASP A 112 -19.38 11.13 11.56
N ARG A 113 -19.10 11.20 10.25
CA ARG A 113 -19.40 10.13 9.28
C ARG A 113 -18.67 8.82 9.60
N CYS A 114 -17.37 8.89 9.88
CA CYS A 114 -16.56 7.73 10.28
C CYS A 114 -17.02 7.16 11.63
N ALA A 115 -17.39 8.01 12.59
CA ALA A 115 -17.85 7.57 13.90
C ALA A 115 -19.21 6.84 13.84
N MET A 116 -20.04 7.16 12.84
CA MET A 116 -21.31 6.48 12.57
C MET A 116 -21.18 5.30 11.60
N GLU A 117 -19.95 4.96 11.16
CA GLU A 117 -19.68 3.94 10.14
C GLU A 117 -20.49 4.12 8.85
N ASN A 118 -20.80 5.38 8.50
CA ASN A 118 -21.57 5.74 7.32
C ASN A 118 -20.63 5.93 6.13
N TYR A 119 -20.17 4.83 5.53
CA TYR A 119 -19.22 4.85 4.42
C TYR A 119 -19.89 5.16 3.07
N GLU A 120 -19.19 5.94 2.25
CA GLU A 120 -19.59 6.27 0.88
C GLU A 120 -19.12 5.18 -0.11
N PRO A 121 -19.74 5.02 -1.29
CA PRO A 121 -19.33 4.02 -2.29
C PRO A 121 -17.86 4.14 -2.73
N GLU A 122 -17.32 5.35 -2.68
CA GLU A 122 -15.92 5.65 -3.02
C GLU A 122 -14.95 5.33 -1.88
N ASP A 123 -15.41 5.11 -0.65
CA ASP A 123 -14.52 4.86 0.49
C ASP A 123 -13.86 3.49 0.40
N CYS A 124 -12.53 3.45 0.51
CA CYS A 124 -11.80 2.20 0.64
C CYS A 124 -12.05 1.58 2.02
N THR A 125 -12.62 0.38 2.04
CA THR A 125 -12.86 -0.44 3.22
C THR A 125 -11.67 -1.34 3.54
N SER A 126 -11.66 -1.92 4.75
CA SER A 126 -10.49 -2.66 5.28
C SER A 126 -10.12 -3.91 4.49
N ASP A 127 -11.05 -4.53 3.77
CA ASP A 127 -10.83 -5.72 2.93
C ASP A 127 -9.93 -5.47 1.72
N LEU A 128 -9.74 -4.21 1.32
CA LEU A 128 -8.83 -3.82 0.25
C LEU A 128 -7.36 -3.75 0.70
N PHE A 129 -7.10 -3.76 2.01
CA PHE A 129 -5.76 -3.57 2.57
C PHE A 129 -5.18 -4.88 3.11
N PRO A 130 -3.85 -5.06 3.05
CA PRO A 130 -3.22 -6.24 3.61
C PRO A 130 -3.39 -6.30 5.13
N GLU A 131 -3.59 -7.50 5.65
CA GLU A 131 -3.56 -7.74 7.09
C GLU A 131 -2.12 -7.81 7.59
N TYR A 132 -1.77 -6.91 8.51
CA TYR A 132 -0.47 -6.91 9.16
C TYR A 132 -0.50 -7.76 10.43
N ARG A 133 0.45 -8.69 10.54
CA ARG A 133 0.67 -9.42 11.80
C ARG A 133 1.30 -8.51 12.83
N LEU A 134 0.66 -8.41 13.99
CA LEU A 134 1.20 -7.68 15.13
C LEU A 134 2.52 -8.33 15.58
N PRO A 135 3.59 -7.55 15.78
CA PRO A 135 4.82 -8.10 16.32
C PRO A 135 4.56 -8.64 17.73
N PRO A 136 5.25 -9.72 18.13
CA PRO A 136 5.12 -10.25 19.49
C PRO A 136 5.66 -9.24 20.50
N GLY A 137 4.96 -9.12 21.63
CA GLY A 137 5.34 -8.23 22.74
C GLY A 137 4.50 -6.94 22.81
N ASN A 138 4.78 -6.14 23.83
CA ASN A 138 4.13 -4.86 24.06
C ASN A 138 5.17 -3.74 24.11
N PHE A 139 4.78 -2.57 23.61
CA PHE A 139 5.57 -1.35 23.75
C PHE A 139 5.03 -0.49 24.89
N ASN A 140 5.92 0.26 25.53
CA ASN A 140 5.59 1.31 26.48
C ASN A 140 6.24 2.62 26.06
N VAL A 141 5.58 3.74 26.37
CA VAL A 141 6.15 5.07 26.17
C VAL A 141 7.49 5.18 26.90
N GLY A 142 8.50 5.70 26.22
CA GLY A 142 9.87 5.83 26.71
C GLY A 142 10.81 4.68 26.33
N MET A 143 10.29 3.55 25.85
CA MET A 143 11.15 2.49 25.29
C MET A 143 11.98 3.00 24.12
N LYS A 144 13.21 2.51 24.00
CA LYS A 144 14.13 2.85 22.90
C LYS A 144 14.29 1.66 21.97
N LEU A 145 14.42 1.94 20.67
CA LEU A 145 14.62 0.95 19.61
C LEU A 145 15.43 1.57 18.47
N GLU A 146 15.78 0.75 17.48
CA GLU A 146 16.33 1.23 16.20
C GLU A 146 15.23 1.18 15.14
N ALA A 147 15.12 2.24 14.35
CA ALA A 147 14.15 2.34 13.26
C ALA A 147 14.76 3.01 12.03
N VAL A 148 14.27 2.66 10.85
CA VAL A 148 14.59 3.37 9.60
C VAL A 148 14.02 4.79 9.70
N ASP A 149 14.83 5.80 9.36
CA ASP A 149 14.36 7.18 9.30
C ASP A 149 13.40 7.35 8.10
N PRO A 150 12.12 7.72 8.33
CA PRO A 150 11.14 7.88 7.26
C PRO A 150 11.43 9.04 6.31
N ILE A 151 12.28 10.00 6.70
CA ILE A 151 12.71 11.13 5.87
C ILE A 151 13.98 10.76 5.08
N ASN A 152 14.85 9.94 5.69
CA ASN A 152 16.07 9.43 5.06
C ASN A 152 16.18 7.91 5.17
N LEU A 153 15.61 7.21 4.19
CA LEU A 153 15.56 5.75 4.14
C LEU A 153 16.94 5.06 4.09
N ALA A 154 18.03 5.82 3.89
CA ALA A 154 19.40 5.29 3.93
C ALA A 154 19.94 5.11 5.36
N THR A 155 19.20 5.57 6.38
CA THR A 155 19.68 5.58 7.77
C THR A 155 18.79 4.80 8.72
N ILE A 156 19.44 4.15 9.70
CA ILE A 156 18.80 3.56 10.88
C ILE A 156 19.23 4.41 12.07
N CYS A 157 18.26 4.86 12.85
CA CYS A 157 18.45 5.80 13.94
C CYS A 157 17.90 5.21 15.24
N VAL A 158 18.47 5.64 16.37
CA VAL A 158 17.87 5.37 17.69
C VAL A 158 16.58 6.18 17.80
N ALA A 159 15.48 5.48 18.00
CA ALA A 159 14.14 6.04 18.15
C ALA A 159 13.58 5.74 19.54
N THR A 160 12.64 6.57 20.00
CA THR A 160 11.93 6.42 21.27
C THR A 160 10.43 6.31 21.03
N VAL A 161 9.75 5.38 21.71
CA VAL A 161 8.29 5.27 21.69
C VAL A 161 7.67 6.47 22.39
N MET A 162 6.97 7.30 21.63
CA MET A 162 6.32 8.53 22.10
C MET A 162 4.87 8.29 22.50
N LYS A 163 4.16 7.41 21.77
CA LYS A 163 2.78 7.02 22.05
C LYS A 163 2.56 5.57 21.65
N VAL A 164 1.74 4.87 22.43
CA VAL A 164 1.21 3.55 22.10
C VAL A 164 -0.25 3.74 21.70
N LEU A 165 -0.59 3.37 20.48
CA LEU A 165 -1.94 3.47 19.93
C LEU A 165 -2.66 2.12 20.04
N ARG A 166 -3.92 2.06 19.57
CA ARG A 166 -4.67 0.80 19.55
C ARG A 166 -4.14 -0.13 18.44
N PHE A 167 -4.43 -1.42 18.55
CA PHE A 167 -4.11 -2.43 17.54
C PHE A 167 -2.61 -2.47 17.18
N GLY A 168 -1.74 -2.26 18.16
CA GLY A 168 -0.28 -2.39 18.06
C GLY A 168 0.45 -1.33 17.24
N TYR A 169 -0.23 -0.25 16.84
CA TYR A 169 0.45 0.90 16.25
C TYR A 169 1.16 1.73 17.34
N ILE A 170 2.29 2.33 16.98
CA ILE A 170 3.09 3.18 17.87
C ILE A 170 3.56 4.42 17.12
N MET A 171 3.74 5.53 17.86
CA MET A 171 4.40 6.74 17.35
C MET A 171 5.81 6.79 17.92
N ILE A 172 6.82 6.96 17.06
CA ILE A 172 8.23 7.03 17.45
C ILE A 172 8.86 8.37 17.05
N ARG A 173 9.96 8.76 17.73
CA ARG A 173 10.80 9.93 17.41
C ARG A 173 12.27 9.59 17.56
#